data_AF-A0A2N2M726-F1
#
_entry.id   AF-A0A2N2M726-F1
#
_cell.length_a   1.000
_cell.length_b   1.000
_cell.length_c   1.000
_cell.angle_alpha   90.00
_cell.angle_beta   90.00
_cell.angle_gamma   90.00
#
_symmetry.space_group_name_H-M   'P 1'
#
loop_
_entity.id
_entity.type
_entity.pdbx_description
1 polymer ?
#
loop_
_entity_poly.entity_id
_entity_poly.type
_entity_poly.pdbx_seq_one_letter_code
_entity_poly.pdbx_strand_id
1 'polypeptide(L)' 'MNMTSNKPIPTIIRELHADLETPVSVYLKLRGQGASFLLESVEGGVRVARYSFIGIQPQKTYHLKDGLVEIHEGVDCKVA' A
#
# COMPACT_ATOMS: atom_id res chain seq x y z
N MET A 1 21.22 18.46 0.73
CA MET A 1 20.22 17.38 0.66
C MET A 1 20.85 16.14 1.28
N ASN A 2 20.66 15.91 2.58
CA ASN A 2 21.26 14.77 3.27
C ASN A 2 20.31 13.57 3.19
N MET A 3 20.44 12.77 2.13
CA MET A 3 19.85 11.44 2.07
C MET A 3 20.86 10.44 2.60
N THR A 4 20.61 9.91 3.79
CA THR A 4 20.72 8.49 4.19
C THR A 4 20.82 8.39 5.71
N SER A 5 19.69 8.46 6.40
CA SER A 5 19.56 7.72 7.65
C SER A 5 19.46 6.24 7.24
N ASN A 6 20.55 5.49 7.33
CA ASN A 6 20.55 4.04 7.11
C ASN A 6 19.91 3.34 8.32
N LYS A 7 18.66 3.70 8.63
CA LYS A 7 17.89 3.09 9.71
C LYS A 7 17.10 1.94 9.09
N PRO A 8 17.30 0.68 9.52
CA PRO A 8 16.48 -0.43 9.04
C PRO A 8 15.02 -0.17 9.41
N ILE A 9 14.12 -0.37 8.45
CA ILE A 9 12.67 -0.29 8.68
C ILE A 9 12.22 -1.67 9.19
N PRO A 10 11.85 -1.82 10.47
CA PRO A 10 11.39 -3.10 10.98
C PRO A 10 10.07 -3.47 10.31
N THR A 11 9.97 -4.70 9.83
CA THR A 11 8.71 -5.24 9.28
C THR A 11 8.02 -6.05 10.37
N ILE A 12 6.79 -5.69 10.70
CA ILE A 12 5.94 -6.43 11.65
C ILE A 12 4.95 -7.25 10.82
N ILE A 13 4.94 -8.57 11.04
CA ILE A 13 4.11 -9.51 10.28
C ILE A 13 3.09 -10.16 11.22
N ARG A 14 1.85 -10.24 10.76
CA ARG A 14 0.78 -11.02 11.41
C ARG A 14 -0.03 -11.73 10.32
N GLU A 15 -0.33 -13.00 10.55
CA GLU A 15 -1.26 -13.78 9.72
C GLU A 15 -2.63 -13.83 10.40
N LEU A 16 -3.69 -13.70 9.60
CA LEU A 16 -5.09 -13.68 10.05
C LEU A 16 -5.93 -14.55 9.12
N HIS A 17 -6.96 -15.22 9.66
CA HIS A 17 -7.95 -15.94 8.84
C HIS A 17 -8.85 -14.95 8.11
N ALA A 18 -9.04 -15.19 6.81
CA ALA A 18 -9.77 -14.30 5.92
C ALA A 18 -10.60 -15.09 4.89
N ASP A 19 -11.06 -16.29 5.25
CA ASP A 19 -11.72 -17.24 4.33
C ASP A 19 -13.01 -16.69 3.70
N LEU A 20 -13.65 -15.71 4.35
CA LEU A 20 -14.85 -15.02 3.88
C LEU A 20 -14.56 -13.70 3.18
N GLU A 21 -13.29 -13.33 3.08
CA GLU A 21 -12.88 -12.09 2.45
C GLU A 21 -12.44 -12.33 1.01
N THR A 22 -12.69 -11.34 0.16
CA THR A 22 -12.00 -11.20 -1.11
C THR A 22 -10.99 -10.07 -0.98
N PRO A 23 -9.96 -10.02 -1.84
CA PRO A 23 -9.02 -8.89 -1.84
C PRO A 23 -9.72 -7.53 -1.93
N VAL A 24 -10.80 -7.45 -2.72
CA VAL A 24 -11.64 -6.24 -2.84
C VAL A 24 -12.35 -5.91 -1.53
N SER A 25 -12.95 -6.89 -0.82
CA SER A 25 -13.63 -6.61 0.45
C SER A 25 -12.66 -6.12 1.52
N VAL A 26 -11.44 -6.69 1.59
CA VAL A 26 -10.38 -6.24 2.50
C VAL A 26 -9.90 -4.85 2.13
N TYR A 27 -9.67 -4.57 0.85
CA TYR A 27 -9.27 -3.24 0.39
C TYR A 27 -10.30 -2.18 0.80
N LEU A 28 -11.60 -2.43 0.60
CA LEU A 28 -12.66 -1.50 0.98
C LEU A 28 -12.71 -1.25 2.49
N LYS A 29 -12.44 -2.28 3.32
CA LYS A 29 -12.36 -2.15 4.78
C LYS A 29 -11.14 -1.34 5.22
N LEU A 30 -10.02 -1.43 4.51
CA LEU A 30 -8.73 -0.87 4.92
C LEU A 30 -8.39 0.50 4.33
N ARG A 31 -8.87 0.82 3.11
CA ARG A 31 -8.39 1.95 2.31
C ARG A 31 -8.44 3.32 3.00
N GLY A 32 -9.34 3.49 3.98
CA GLY A 32 -9.48 4.73 4.74
C GLY A 32 -9.65 5.95 3.85
N GLN A 33 -9.08 7.07 4.31
CA GLN A 33 -8.97 8.32 3.54
C GLN A 33 -7.54 8.48 3.03
N GLY A 34 -7.39 9.05 1.83
CA GLY A 34 -6.08 9.31 1.21
C GLY A 34 -5.64 8.25 0.20
N ALA A 35 -4.36 8.32 -0.17
CA ALA A 35 -3.79 7.45 -1.18
C ALA A 35 -3.74 5.98 -0.72
N SER A 36 -4.22 5.08 -1.56
CA SER A 36 -4.21 3.64 -1.33
C SER A 36 -4.28 2.89 -2.65
N PHE A 37 -3.89 1.62 -2.66
CA PHE A 37 -3.96 0.76 -3.83
C PHE A 37 -4.34 -0.68 -3.47
N LEU A 38 -4.91 -1.36 -4.45
CA LEU A 38 -5.07 -2.80 -4.52
C LEU A 38 -4.42 -3.25 -5.84
N LEU A 39 -3.45 -4.16 -5.76
CA LEU A 39 -2.80 -4.77 -6.92
C LEU A 39 -3.15 -6.24 -6.95
N GLU A 40 -3.76 -6.66 -8.05
CA GLU A 40 -4.10 -8.04 -8.33
C GLU A 40 -3.48 -8.44 -9.66
N SER A 41 -2.87 -9.63 -9.71
CA SER A 41 -2.38 -10.19 -10.97
C SER A 41 -3.45 -11.11 -11.58
N VAL A 42 -3.58 -11.03 -12.89
CA VAL A 42 -4.50 -11.86 -13.68
C VAL A 42 -3.70 -12.56 -14.77
N GLU A 43 -3.73 -13.89 -14.78
CA GLU A 43 -3.11 -14.69 -15.84
C GLU A 43 -4.19 -15.19 -16.82
N GLY A 44 -4.03 -14.89 -18.10
CA GLY A 44 -4.86 -15.41 -19.18
C GLY A 44 -6.36 -15.08 -19.08
N GLY A 45 -6.74 -14.05 -18.29
CA GLY A 45 -8.11 -13.58 -18.15
C GLY A 45 -9.06 -14.47 -17.31
N VAL A 46 -8.58 -15.63 -16.85
CA VAL A 46 -9.43 -16.63 -16.16
C VAL A 46 -8.87 -17.03 -14.80
N ARG A 47 -7.55 -16.93 -14.57
CA ARG A 47 -6.94 -17.25 -13.27
C ARG A 47 -6.58 -15.99 -12.50
N VAL A 48 -7.20 -15.85 -11.33
CA VAL A 48 -6.77 -14.91 -10.29
C VAL A 48 -5.43 -15.40 -9.74
N ALA A 49 -4.47 -14.49 -9.57
CA ALA A 49 -3.19 -14.81 -8.97
C ALA A 49 -3.33 -15.28 -7.51
N ARG A 50 -2.30 -15.96 -6.99
CA ARG A 50 -2.29 -16.46 -5.60
C ARG A 50 -2.25 -15.36 -4.55
N TYR A 51 -1.83 -14.15 -4.92
CA TYR A 51 -1.61 -13.05 -3.98
C TYR A 51 -2.15 -11.74 -4.55
N SER A 52 -2.74 -10.95 -3.66
CA SER A 52 -3.12 -9.56 -3.89
C SER A 52 -2.35 -8.69 -2.89
N PHE A 53 -1.93 -7.49 -3.31
CA PHE A 53 -1.20 -6.56 -2.46
C PHE A 53 -2.05 -5.32 -2.19
N ILE A 54 -2.22 -4.97 -0.92
CA ILE A 54 -2.94 -3.78 -0.49
C ILE A 54 -1.95 -2.84 0.18
N GLY A 55 -1.89 -1.60 -0.31
CA GLY A 55 -1.14 -0.51 0.30
C GLY A 55 -2.09 0.57 0.76
N ILE A 56 -1.97 0.99 2.02
CA ILE A 56 -2.76 2.07 2.61
C ILE A 56 -1.83 3.04 3.32
N GLN A 57 -2.27 4.28 3.48
CA GLN A 57 -1.60 5.31 4.27
C GLN A 57 -0.08 5.40 4.02
N PRO A 58 0.34 5.65 2.77
CA PRO A 58 1.76 5.75 2.44
C PRO A 58 2.40 6.90 3.21
N GLN A 59 3.63 6.70 3.70
CA GLN A 59 4.39 7.74 4.38
C GLN A 59 4.72 8.93 3.47
N LYS A 60 4.86 8.71 2.16
CA LYS A 60 5.08 9.74 1.14
C LYS A 60 4.48 9.31 -0.19
N THR A 61 4.03 10.27 -0.98
CA THR A 61 3.65 10.08 -2.39
C THR A 61 4.45 11.03 -3.27
N TYR A 62 4.83 10.55 -4.46
CA TYR A 62 5.65 11.28 -5.41
C TYR A 62 4.84 11.48 -6.69
N HIS A 63 4.60 12.73 -7.05
CA HIS A 63 3.84 13.11 -8.23
C HIS A 63 4.79 13.77 -9.23
N LEU A 64 5.02 13.13 -10.38
CA LEU A 64 5.82 13.70 -11.46
C LEU A 64 4.90 14.45 -12.43
N LYS A 65 5.12 15.75 -12.59
CA LYS A 65 4.37 16.59 -13.52
C LYS A 65 5.29 17.63 -14.14
N ASP A 66 5.27 17.74 -15.47
CA ASP A 66 6.08 18.72 -16.23
C ASP A 66 7.59 18.69 -15.92
N GLY A 67 8.12 17.50 -15.63
CA GLY A 67 9.52 17.31 -15.24
C GLY A 67 9.85 17.70 -13.79
N LEU A 68 8.85 18.14 -13.01
CA LEU A 68 8.95 18.45 -11.59
C LEU A 68 8.39 17.31 -10.75
N VAL A 69 9.03 17.04 -9.61
CA VAL A 69 8.56 16.05 -8.63
C VAL A 69 7.96 16.80 -7.45
N GLU A 70 6.64 16.66 -7.27
CA GLU A 70 5.91 17.10 -6.09
C GLU A 70 5.88 15.96 -5.07
N ILE A 71 6.37 16.21 -3.86
CA ILE A 71 6.42 15.22 -2.78
C ILE A 71 5.37 15.60 -1.74
N HIS A 72 4.41 14.72 -1.49
CA HIS A 72 3.42 14.88 -0.46
C HIS A 72 3.72 13.91 0.68
N GLU A 73 3.99 14.44 1.87
CA GLU A 73 4.13 13.64 3.08
C GLU A 73 2.76 13.05 3.47
N GLY A 74 2.76 11.80 3.88
CA GLY A 74 1.59 11.11 4.43
C GLY A 74 1.28 11.60 5.83
N VAL A 75 0.02 11.43 6.23
CA VAL A 75 -0.39 11.74 7.62
C VAL A 75 0.20 10.68 8.55
N ASP A 76 0.80 11.10 9.66
CA ASP A 76 1.35 10.20 10.67
C ASP A 76 0.29 9.18 11.12
N CYS A 77 0.56 7.91 10.83
CA CYS A 77 -0.27 6.81 11.26
C CYS A 77 0.12 6.43 12.68
N LYS A 78 -0.69 6.82 13.66
CA LYS A 78 -0.60 6.23 14.99
C LYS A 78 -1.03 4.77 14.87
N VAL A 79 -0.07 3.86 14.88
CA VAL A 79 -0.34 2.43 15.04
C VAL A 79 -0.99 2.26 16.41
N ALA A 80 -2.27 1.90 16.42
CA ALA A 80 -3.00 1.56 17.64
C ALA A 80 -2.59 0.18 18.16
#